data_AF-A0A2R6BFF0-F1
#
_entry.id   AF-A0A2R6BFF0-F1
#
_cell.length_a   1.000
_cell.length_b   1.000
_cell.length_c   1.000
_cell.angle_alpha   90.00
_cell.angle_beta   90.00
_cell.angle_gamma   90.00
#
_symmetry.space_group_name_H-M   'P 1'
#
loop_
_entity.id
_entity.type
_entity.pdbx_description
1 polymer ?
#
loop_
_entity_poly.entity_id
_entity_poly.type
_entity_poly.pdbx_seq_one_letter_code
_entity_poly.pdbx_strand_id
1 'polypeptide(L)'
;IQTQLEIIQADLSAIGLSAGIQWVTPAVTTSWTTPQATPAFVYLGWGPDWPDPIFQLLMPAVTTTSYLPAWMNLSSVNQIINILPFLTNTTEQIQLVKQVYNITYWYAPYVWLPDEDMYLFV
;
A
#
# COMPACT_ATOMS: atom_id res chain seq x y z
N ILE A 1 2.99 -5.60 -16.59
CA ILE A 1 2.17 -6.42 -15.67
C ILE A 1 2.43 -7.93 -15.78
N GLN A 2 2.08 -8.65 -16.86
CA GLN A 2 2.28 -10.13 -16.90
C GLN A 2 3.71 -10.57 -16.58
N THR A 3 4.70 -10.02 -17.27
CA THR A 3 6.12 -10.33 -17.02
C THR A 3 6.54 -10.02 -15.58
N GLN A 4 6.04 -8.95 -14.97
CA GLN A 4 6.35 -8.63 -13.56
C GLN A 4 5.77 -9.70 -12.61
N LEU A 5 4.54 -10.17 -12.86
CA LEU A 5 3.92 -11.23 -12.05
C LEU A 5 4.64 -12.58 -12.21
N GLU A 6 5.13 -12.90 -13.42
CA GLU A 6 5.94 -14.09 -13.67
C GLU A 6 7.29 -14.02 -12.95
N ILE A 7 7.94 -12.85 -12.91
CA ILE A 7 9.16 -12.62 -12.13
C ILE A 7 8.87 -12.82 -10.63
N ILE A 8 7.82 -12.20 -10.10
CA ILE A 8 7.44 -12.35 -8.68
C ILE A 8 7.16 -13.83 -8.35
N GLN A 9 6.45 -14.55 -9.22
CA GLN A 9 6.16 -15.97 -9.03
C GLN A 9 7.44 -16.81 -8.99
N ALA A 10 8.39 -16.55 -9.89
CA ALA A 10 9.67 -17.23 -9.93
C ALA A 10 10.53 -16.95 -8.68
N ASP A 11 10.60 -15.69 -8.25
CA ASP A 11 11.37 -15.27 -7.08
C ASP A 11 10.81 -15.87 -5.78
N LEU A 12 9.47 -15.88 -5.63
CA LEU A 12 8.81 -16.57 -4.51
C LEU A 12 9.11 -18.08 -4.53
N SER A 13 9.09 -18.71 -5.71
CA SER A 13 9.42 -20.12 -5.85
C SER A 13 10.87 -20.42 -5.46
N ALA A 14 11.81 -19.53 -5.78
CA ALA A 14 13.23 -19.68 -5.43
C ALA A 14 13.48 -19.68 -3.92
N ILE A 15 12.58 -19.08 -3.12
CA ILE A 15 12.63 -19.11 -1.65
C ILE A 15 11.65 -20.13 -1.04
N GLY A 16 11.09 -21.03 -1.85
CA GLY A 16 10.23 -22.13 -1.39
C GLY A 16 8.75 -21.76 -1.19
N LEU A 17 8.31 -20.61 -1.69
CA LEU A 17 6.90 -20.19 -1.65
C LEU A 17 6.21 -20.52 -2.98
N SER A 18 5.09 -21.24 -2.92
CA SER A 18 4.26 -21.53 -4.09
C SER A 18 3.18 -20.46 -4.25
N ALA A 19 3.23 -19.70 -5.34
CA ALA A 19 2.22 -18.71 -5.69
C ALA A 19 1.58 -19.04 -7.05
N GLY A 20 0.26 -18.85 -7.15
CA GLY A 20 -0.48 -18.93 -8.42
C GLY A 20 -0.95 -17.54 -8.84
N ILE A 21 -0.88 -17.25 -10.15
CA ILE A 21 -1.39 -15.99 -10.70
C ILE A 21 -2.88 -16.14 -10.96
N GLN A 22 -3.69 -15.25 -10.36
CA GLN A 22 -5.11 -15.15 -10.62
C GLN A 22 -5.45 -13.76 -11.14
N TRP A 23 -5.96 -13.71 -12.37
CA TRP A 23 -6.43 -12.46 -12.98
C TRP A 23 -7.84 -12.14 -12.52
N VAL A 24 -8.06 -10.90 -12.12
CA VAL A 24 -9.37 -10.39 -11.69
C VAL A 24 -9.66 -9.06 -12.36
N THR A 25 -10.94 -8.72 -12.51
CA THR A 25 -11.34 -7.40 -12.99
C THR A 25 -11.27 -6.38 -11.86
N PRO A 26 -11.18 -5.07 -12.16
CA PRO A 26 -11.33 -4.02 -11.14
C PRO A 26 -12.64 -4.13 -10.35
N ALA A 27 -13.71 -4.67 -10.94
CA ALA A 27 -14.97 -4.88 -10.23
C ALA A 27 -14.88 -5.97 -9.14
N VAL A 28 -13.95 -6.92 -9.27
CA VAL A 28 -13.71 -7.92 -8.21
C VAL A 28 -12.93 -7.31 -7.05
N THR A 29 -12.01 -6.37 -7.31
CA THR A 29 -11.18 -5.78 -6.25
C THR A 29 -12.02 -4.97 -5.25
N THR A 30 -13.17 -4.43 -5.68
CA THR A 30 -14.11 -3.74 -4.78
C THR A 30 -14.81 -4.67 -3.79
N SER A 31 -14.76 -5.99 -4.00
CA SER A 31 -15.29 -6.99 -3.06
C SER A 31 -14.33 -7.31 -1.91
N TRP A 32 -13.07 -6.86 -1.99
CA TRP A 32 -12.05 -7.07 -0.96
C TRP A 32 -12.21 -6.08 0.19
N THR A 33 -13.27 -6.26 0.98
CA THR A 33 -13.63 -5.35 2.08
C THR A 33 -13.14 -5.80 3.45
N THR A 34 -12.49 -6.97 3.53
CA THR A 34 -11.92 -7.52 4.75
C THR A 34 -10.59 -8.22 4.46
N PRO A 35 -9.73 -8.43 5.48
CA PRO A 35 -8.51 -9.23 5.32
C PRO A 35 -8.78 -10.64 4.81
N GLN A 36 -9.89 -11.26 5.24
CA GLN A 36 -10.24 -12.63 4.86
C GLN A 36 -10.77 -12.73 3.42
N ALA A 37 -11.34 -11.65 2.89
CA ALA A 37 -11.80 -11.58 1.50
C ALA A 37 -10.69 -11.17 0.52
N THR A 38 -9.53 -10.75 1.03
CA THR A 38 -8.41 -10.26 0.20
C THR A 38 -7.42 -11.40 -0.08
N PRO A 39 -6.92 -11.57 -1.32
CA PRO A 39 -5.85 -12.51 -1.61
C PRO A 39 -4.58 -12.23 -0.78
N ALA A 40 -3.79 -13.28 -0.51
CA ALA A 40 -2.57 -13.15 0.29
C ALA A 40 -1.51 -12.21 -0.31
N PHE A 41 -1.45 -12.17 -1.66
CA PHE A 41 -0.65 -11.20 -2.41
C PHE A 41 -1.54 -10.52 -3.44
N VAL A 42 -1.47 -9.20 -3.50
CA VAL A 42 -2.21 -8.38 -4.45
C VAL A 42 -1.21 -7.47 -5.14
N TYR A 43 -1.22 -7.49 -6.48
CA TYR A 43 -0.51 -6.52 -7.30
C TYR A 43 -1.47 -5.36 -7.60
N LEU A 44 -1.29 -4.23 -6.91
CA LEU A 44 -2.15 -3.05 -7.03
C LEU A 44 -1.31 -1.78 -7.11
N GLY A 45 -1.71 -0.87 -7.97
CA GLY A 45 -1.17 0.49 -8.03
C GLY A 45 -2.08 1.46 -7.28
N TRP A 46 -1.47 2.47 -6.65
CA TRP A 46 -2.19 3.53 -5.96
C TRP A 46 -1.65 4.89 -6.39
N GLY A 47 -2.56 5.78 -6.77
CA GLY A 47 -2.25 7.15 -7.15
C GLY A 47 -3.21 8.10 -6.44
N PRO A 48 -2.75 9.27 -5.97
CA PRO A 48 -3.59 10.20 -5.25
C PRO A 48 -4.47 10.98 -6.24
N ASP A 49 -5.74 11.23 -5.87
CA ASP A 49 -6.66 12.01 -6.70
C ASP A 49 -6.29 13.51 -6.74
N TRP A 50 -5.60 13.99 -5.70
CA TRP A 50 -5.02 15.34 -5.59
C TRP A 50 -3.71 15.28 -4.78
N PRO A 51 -2.80 16.27 -4.91
CA PRO A 51 -1.45 16.17 -4.33
C PRO A 51 -1.44 16.36 -2.80
N ASP A 52 -1.89 15.34 -2.07
CA ASP A 52 -1.86 15.26 -0.61
C ASP A 52 -1.05 14.03 -0.17
N PRO A 53 0.21 14.22 0.26
CA PRO A 53 1.07 13.11 0.62
C PRO A 53 0.64 12.39 1.91
N ILE A 54 -0.23 12.99 2.72
CA ILE A 54 -0.63 12.43 4.01
C ILE A 54 -1.97 11.73 3.90
N PHE A 55 -3.02 12.45 3.47
CA PHE A 55 -4.37 11.91 3.44
C PHE A 55 -4.60 10.98 2.25
N GLN A 56 -4.03 11.31 1.09
CA GLN A 56 -4.22 10.52 -0.13
C GLN A 56 -3.16 9.43 -0.33
N LEU A 57 -1.98 9.52 0.31
CA LEU A 57 -0.93 8.50 0.16
C LEU A 57 -0.62 7.76 1.46
N LEU A 58 -0.16 8.45 2.50
CA LEU A 58 0.30 7.80 3.72
C LEU A 58 -0.83 7.08 4.48
N MET A 59 -1.96 7.75 4.71
CA MET A 59 -3.10 7.19 5.43
C MET A 59 -3.60 5.87 4.83
N PRO A 60 -3.93 5.79 3.52
CA PRO A 60 -4.41 4.53 2.96
C PRO A 60 -3.35 3.42 2.99
N ALA A 61 -2.06 3.74 3.00
CA ALA A 61 -1.00 2.74 3.09
C ALA A 61 -0.79 2.16 4.49
N VAL A 62 -1.06 2.93 5.55
CA VAL A 62 -0.64 2.53 6.91
C VAL A 62 -1.80 2.30 7.88
N THR A 63 -3.03 2.29 7.37
CA THR A 63 -4.25 2.07 8.14
C THR A 63 -5.11 0.95 7.56
N THR A 64 -6.18 0.59 8.27
CA THR A 64 -7.10 -0.46 7.86
C THR A 64 -8.09 0.09 6.82
N THR A 65 -7.74 -0.05 5.54
CA THR A 65 -8.58 0.38 4.42
C THR A 65 -8.63 -0.65 3.29
N SER A 66 -9.71 -0.65 2.52
CA SER A 66 -9.84 -1.41 1.28
C SER A 66 -9.19 -0.72 0.08
N TYR A 67 -8.75 0.54 0.20
CA TYR A 67 -8.10 1.28 -0.89
C TYR A 67 -6.72 0.72 -1.24
N LEU A 68 -5.91 0.42 -0.22
CA LEU A 68 -4.61 -0.23 -0.36
C LEU A 68 -4.52 -1.38 0.66
N PRO A 69 -5.08 -2.56 0.36
CA PRO A 69 -5.52 -3.54 1.36
C PRO A 69 -4.39 -4.41 1.94
N ALA A 70 -3.40 -3.80 2.60
CA ALA A 70 -2.48 -4.52 3.49
C ALA A 70 -3.06 -4.76 4.89
N TRP A 71 -4.20 -4.13 5.20
CA TRP A 71 -4.94 -4.30 6.46
C TRP A 71 -4.10 -4.05 7.72
N MET A 72 -3.12 -3.14 7.63
CA MET A 72 -2.31 -2.72 8.77
C MET A 72 -3.22 -2.12 9.85
N ASN A 73 -3.10 -2.61 11.08
CA ASN A 73 -3.90 -2.15 12.21
C ASN A 73 -3.05 -2.04 13.48
N LEU A 74 -2.26 -0.95 13.55
CA LEU A 74 -1.48 -0.62 14.73
C LEU A 74 -2.07 0.59 15.43
N SER A 75 -2.42 0.45 16.71
CA SER A 75 -3.04 1.53 17.49
C SER A 75 -2.19 2.80 17.51
N SER A 76 -0.87 2.67 17.64
CA SER A 76 0.08 3.79 17.62
C SER A 76 0.06 4.55 16.29
N VAL A 77 0.00 3.85 15.15
CA VAL A 77 -0.06 4.46 13.82
C VAL A 77 -1.43 5.11 13.61
N ASN A 78 -2.51 4.41 13.95
CA ASN A 78 -3.88 4.93 13.80
C ASN A 78 -4.07 6.24 14.60
N GLN A 79 -3.52 6.33 15.81
CA GLN A 79 -3.55 7.55 16.62
C GLN A 79 -2.85 8.73 15.94
N ILE A 80 -1.67 8.50 15.35
CA ILE A 80 -0.92 9.54 14.63
C ILE A 80 -1.69 9.97 13.38
N ILE A 81 -2.13 9.02 12.56
CA ILE A 81 -2.79 9.30 11.28
C ILE A 81 -4.12 10.05 11.46
N ASN A 82 -4.83 9.86 12.56
CA ASN A 82 -6.07 10.59 12.84
C ASN A 82 -5.87 12.11 13.01
N ILE A 83 -4.67 12.56 13.40
CA ILE A 83 -4.38 13.99 13.61
C ILE A 83 -3.50 14.58 12.50
N LEU A 84 -2.64 13.76 11.91
CA LEU A 84 -1.55 14.18 11.03
C LEU A 84 -1.99 15.04 9.82
N PRO A 85 -3.11 14.73 9.11
CA PRO A 85 -3.59 15.55 7.98
C PRO A 85 -4.01 16.97 8.38
N PHE A 86 -4.39 17.16 9.64
CA PHE A 86 -4.95 18.42 10.13
C PHE A 86 -3.94 19.27 10.90
N LEU A 87 -2.73 18.75 11.13
CA LEU A 87 -1.65 19.50 11.78
C LEU A 87 -1.14 20.61 10.87
N THR A 88 -1.15 21.84 11.38
CA THR A 88 -0.61 23.02 10.70
C THR A 88 0.85 23.29 11.08
N ASN A 89 1.34 22.69 12.17
CA ASN A 89 2.75 22.75 12.56
C ASN A 89 3.58 21.76 11.72
N THR A 90 4.28 22.28 10.72
CA THR A 90 5.08 21.47 9.79
C THR A 90 6.18 20.67 10.48
N THR A 91 6.81 21.23 11.52
CA THR A 91 7.88 20.52 12.24
C THR A 91 7.33 19.28 12.94
N GLU A 92 6.20 19.43 13.64
CA GLU A 92 5.52 18.31 14.31
C GLU A 92 5.04 17.26 13.30
N GLN A 93 4.43 17.72 12.20
CA GLN A 93 3.97 16.84 11.12
C GLN A 93 5.12 16.00 10.55
N ILE A 94 6.29 16.61 10.28
CA ILE A 94 7.47 15.88 9.78
C ILE A 94 7.95 14.82 10.79
N GLN A 95 7.97 15.12 12.10
CA GLN A 95 8.42 14.14 13.09
C GLN A 95 7.47 12.95 13.18
N LEU A 96 6.17 13.20 13.14
CA LEU A 96 5.16 12.15 13.14
C LEU A 96 5.19 11.30 11.86
N VAL A 97 5.39 11.91 10.69
CA VAL A 97 5.61 11.18 9.43
C VAL A 97 6.82 10.26 9.54
N LYS A 98 7.96 10.75 10.09
CA LYS A 98 9.15 9.92 10.30
C LYS A 98 8.88 8.74 11.24
N GLN A 99 8.10 8.95 12.29
CA GLN A 99 7.72 7.90 13.22
C GLN A 99 6.88 6.82 12.53
N VAL A 100 5.86 7.22 11.76
CA VAL A 100 5.04 6.28 10.97
C VAL A 100 5.91 5.53 9.98
N TYR A 101 6.78 6.22 9.23
CA TYR A 101 7.68 5.60 8.27
C TYR A 101 8.58 4.53 8.91
N ASN A 102 9.19 4.83 10.07
CA ASN A 102 10.03 3.87 10.78
C ASN A 102 9.24 2.64 11.24
N ILE A 103 8.01 2.82 11.72
CA ILE A 103 7.14 1.70 12.10
C ILE A 103 6.79 0.86 10.86
N THR A 104 6.36 1.51 9.79
CA THR A 104 5.95 0.84 8.54
C THR A 104 7.11 0.10 7.88
N TYR A 105 8.33 0.62 7.94
CA TYR A 105 9.52 -0.05 7.42
C TYR A 105 9.75 -1.41 8.08
N TRP A 106 9.63 -1.47 9.41
CA TRP A 106 9.81 -2.73 10.17
C TRP A 106 8.58 -3.63 10.14
N TYR A 107 7.38 -3.05 10.03
CA TYR A 107 6.14 -3.82 9.88
C TYR A 107 6.03 -4.49 8.50
N ALA A 108 6.63 -3.87 7.47
CA ALA A 108 6.69 -4.35 6.09
C ALA A 108 5.31 -4.78 5.52
N PRO A 109 4.29 -3.89 5.50
CA PRO A 109 2.96 -4.23 4.99
C PRO A 109 2.91 -4.44 3.48
N TYR A 110 3.92 -3.94 2.75
CA TYR A 110 4.03 -4.06 1.30
C TYR A 110 5.46 -4.43 0.89
N VAL A 111 5.56 -5.03 -0.29
CA VAL A 111 6.78 -5.05 -1.08
C VAL A 111 6.68 -3.89 -2.07
N TRP A 112 7.43 -2.81 -1.81
CA TRP A 112 7.43 -1.62 -2.66
C TRP A 112 8.13 -1.91 -3.98
N LEU A 113 7.43 -1.69 -5.09
CA LEU A 113 7.98 -1.75 -6.45
C LEU A 113 8.18 -0.32 -6.97
N PRO A 114 9.08 -0.10 -7.96
CA PRO A 114 9.25 1.20 -8.58
C PRO A 114 7.94 1.74 -9.14
N ASP A 115 7.72 3.05 -9.01
CA ASP A 115 6.63 3.73 -9.69
C ASP A 115 6.80 3.61 -11.21
N GLU A 116 5.71 3.34 -11.92
CA GLU A 116 5.73 3.21 -13.37
C GLU A 116 5.86 4.58 -14.04
N ASP A 117 6.82 4.73 -14.96
CA ASP A 117 6.92 5.92 -15.80
C ASP A 117 5.76 5.95 -16.81
N MET A 118 4.98 7.04 -16.80
CA MET A 118 3.90 7.22 -17.77
C MET A 118 4.44 7.76 -19.09
N TYR A 119 4.51 6.89 -20.11
CA TYR A 119 4.81 7.29 -21.48
C TYR A 119 3.52 7.62 -22.24
N LEU A 120 3.25 8.90 -22.45
CA LEU A 120 2.16 9.37 -23.30
C LEU A 120 2.71 9.71 -24.69
N PHE A 121 2.05 9.23 -25.74
CA PHE A 121 2.25 9.76 -27.09
C PHE A 121 1.46 11.07 -27.20
N VAL A 122 2.16 12.16 -27.52
CA VAL A 122 1.57 13.48 -27.86
C VAL A 122 1.56 13.65 -29.36
#